data_AF-A0A1H0VLF8-F1
#
_entry.id   AF-A0A1H0VLF8-F1
#
_cell.length_a   1.000
_cell.length_b   1.000
_cell.length_c   1.000
_cell.angle_alpha   90.00
_cell.angle_beta   90.00
_cell.angle_gamma   90.00
#
_symmetry.space_group_name_H-M   'P 1'
#
loop_
_entity.id
_entity.type
_entity.pdbx_description
1 polymer ?
#
loop_
_entity_poly.entity_id
_entity_poly.type
_entity_poly.pdbx_seq_one_letter_code
_entity_poly.pdbx_strand_id
1 'polypeptide(L)'
;MNSVAASSSFLCKLPGTGAGIAYHVAVSFIDAGQPSGVNFTSFVGEGRRSFGVSTEPAALQGAFASNCEALCRLAIGQAIRDHLYEKTREGEAVLDLEAVPWDGELRPVGAGVRRGTL
;
A
#
# COMPACT_ATOMS: atom_id res chain seq x y z
N MET A 1 -24.24 -14.39 -0.87
CA MET A 1 -23.45 -13.15 -1.10
C MET A 1 -22.03 -13.57 -1.43
N ASN A 2 -21.60 -13.40 -2.68
CA ASN A 2 -20.20 -13.66 -3.07
C ASN A 2 -19.36 -12.54 -2.45
N SER A 3 -18.70 -12.84 -1.33
CA SER A 3 -17.70 -11.94 -0.76
C SER A 3 -16.48 -12.00 -1.67
N VAL A 4 -16.36 -11.06 -2.59
CA VAL A 4 -15.09 -10.79 -3.27
C VAL A 4 -14.14 -10.39 -2.15
N ALA A 5 -13.14 -11.22 -1.87
CA ALA A 5 -12.12 -10.87 -0.90
C ALA A 5 -11.49 -9.54 -1.34
N ALA A 6 -11.64 -8.50 -0.51
CA ALA A 6 -11.03 -7.21 -0.78
C ALA A 6 -9.51 -7.42 -0.89
N SER A 7 -8.91 -6.97 -2.00
CA SER A 7 -7.46 -7.04 -2.16
C SER A 7 -6.78 -6.19 -1.10
N SER A 8 -5.81 -6.78 -0.39
CA SER A 8 -4.94 -6.07 0.55
C SER A 8 -3.60 -5.66 -0.09
N SER A 9 -3.39 -5.99 -1.37
CA SER A 9 -2.19 -5.66 -2.12
C SER A 9 -2.51 -5.14 -3.53
N PHE A 10 -1.68 -4.21 -3.98
CA PHE A 10 -1.87 -3.49 -5.23
C PHE A 10 -0.52 -3.20 -5.91
N LEU A 11 -0.58 -2.83 -7.18
CA LEU A 11 0.52 -2.27 -7.96
C LEU A 11 0.22 -0.81 -8.29
N CYS A 12 1.21 0.04 -8.08
CA CYS A 12 1.19 1.43 -8.52
C CYS A 12 2.54 1.81 -9.14
N LYS A 13 2.58 2.99 -9.77
CA LYS A 13 3.83 3.62 -10.18
C LYS A 13 4.03 4.90 -9.38
N LEU A 14 5.17 4.99 -8.71
CA LEU A 14 5.60 6.21 -8.05
C LEU A 14 6.54 7.01 -8.96
N PRO A 15 6.71 8.33 -8.74
CA PRO A 15 7.70 9.11 -9.47
C PRO A 15 9.11 8.50 -9.38
N GLY A 16 9.94 8.75 -10.39
CA GLY A 16 11.28 8.18 -10.50
C GLY A 16 11.86 8.38 -11.90
N THR A 17 12.99 7.76 -12.19
CA THR A 17 13.65 7.89 -13.49
C THR A 17 12.77 7.35 -14.64
N GLY A 18 12.67 8.12 -15.73
CA GLY A 18 11.90 7.73 -16.91
C GLY A 18 10.38 7.68 -16.67
N ALA A 19 9.77 6.51 -16.82
CA ALA A 19 8.31 6.32 -16.77
C ALA A 19 7.75 6.07 -15.36
N GLY A 20 8.50 6.42 -14.32
CA GLY A 20 8.20 6.09 -12.93
C GLY A 20 8.62 4.67 -12.53
N ILE A 21 8.69 4.42 -11.23
CA ILE A 21 9.11 3.13 -10.65
C ILE A 21 7.87 2.35 -10.24
N ALA A 22 7.78 1.09 -10.67
CA ALA A 22 6.71 0.20 -10.24
C ALA A 22 6.94 -0.27 -8.79
N TYR A 23 5.90 -0.18 -7.98
CA TYR A 23 5.87 -0.66 -6.61
C TYR A 23 4.71 -1.62 -6.42
N HIS A 24 5.00 -2.73 -5.74
CA HIS A 24 4.00 -3.50 -5.02
C HIS A 24 3.75 -2.83 -3.68
N VAL A 25 2.49 -2.49 -3.40
CA VAL A 25 2.05 -1.92 -2.13
C VAL A 25 1.14 -2.92 -1.43
N ALA A 26 1.40 -3.18 -0.16
CA ALA A 26 0.63 -4.16 0.62
C ALA A 26 0.30 -3.60 2.00
N VAL A 27 -0.96 -3.75 2.39
CA VAL A 27 -1.40 -3.43 3.75
C VAL A 27 -0.77 -4.44 4.73
N SER A 28 -0.13 -3.91 5.76
CA SER A 28 0.35 -4.66 6.91
C SER A 28 -0.76 -4.81 7.93
N PHE A 29 -0.83 -5.97 8.56
CA PHE A 29 -1.81 -6.25 9.62
C PHE A 29 -1.12 -6.82 10.85
N ILE A 30 -1.64 -6.50 12.03
CA ILE A 30 -1.25 -7.14 13.29
C ILE A 30 -1.95 -8.48 13.46
N ASP A 31 -3.22 -8.56 13.05
CA ASP A 31 -4.04 -9.76 13.06
C ASP A 31 -4.96 -9.80 11.83
N ALA A 32 -5.88 -10.77 11.76
CA ALA A 32 -6.73 -10.96 10.59
C ALA A 32 -7.64 -9.77 10.23
N GLY A 33 -7.81 -8.77 11.11
CA GLY A 33 -8.71 -7.64 10.89
C GLY A 33 -8.13 -6.26 11.21
N GLN A 34 -6.92 -6.18 11.77
CA GLN A 34 -6.37 -4.92 12.25
C GLN A 34 -5.17 -4.44 11.40
N PRO A 35 -5.37 -3.51 10.45
CA PRO A 35 -4.27 -2.94 9.68
C PRO A 35 -3.36 -2.08 10.58
N SER A 36 -2.06 -2.09 10.29
CA SER A 36 -1.03 -1.28 10.97
C SER A 36 -0.29 -0.32 10.03
N GLY A 37 -0.42 -0.48 8.72
CA GLY A 37 0.30 0.35 7.77
C GLY A 37 0.31 -0.19 6.35
N VAL A 38 1.22 0.33 5.54
CA VAL A 38 1.43 -0.06 4.14
C VAL A 38 2.91 -0.19 3.85
N ASN A 39 3.29 -1.34 3.30
CA ASN A 39 4.64 -1.62 2.83
C ASN A 39 4.73 -1.40 1.33
N PHE A 40 5.82 -0.77 0.91
CA PHE A 40 6.18 -0.52 -0.48
C PHE A 40 7.37 -1.40 -0.83
N THR A 41 7.30 -2.12 -1.94
CA THR A 41 8.41 -2.93 -2.44
C THR A 41 8.55 -2.78 -3.94
N SER A 42 9.73 -2.38 -4.39
CA SER A 42 10.09 -2.36 -5.81
C SER A 42 11.23 -3.34 -6.08
N PHE A 43 11.07 -4.10 -7.17
CA PHE A 43 12.06 -5.04 -7.68
C PHE A 43 12.77 -4.52 -8.95
N VAL A 44 12.58 -3.25 -9.30
CA VAL A 44 13.11 -2.65 -10.54
C VAL A 44 14.39 -1.87 -10.26
N GLY A 45 15.50 -2.21 -10.94
CA GLY A 45 16.81 -1.50 -10.87
C GLY A 45 17.92 -2.22 -10.10
N GLU A 46 18.98 -1.50 -9.71
CA GLU A 46 20.06 -1.99 -8.84
C GLU A 46 19.56 -2.20 -7.40
N GLY A 47 19.03 -3.39 -7.11
CA GLY A 47 18.67 -3.82 -5.75
C GLY A 47 17.19 -3.62 -5.36
N ARG A 48 16.73 -4.43 -4.41
CA ARG A 48 15.39 -4.35 -3.82
C ARG A 48 15.27 -3.05 -3.03
N ARG A 49 14.25 -2.23 -3.35
CA ARG A 49 13.91 -1.03 -2.55
C ARG A 49 12.63 -1.32 -1.77
N SER A 50 12.68 -1.14 -0.46
CA SER A 50 11.50 -1.31 0.39
C SER A 50 11.47 -0.28 1.51
N PHE A 51 10.28 0.23 1.78
CA PHE A 51 10.00 1.13 2.89
C PHE A 51 8.57 0.90 3.37
N GLY A 52 8.29 1.27 4.62
CA GLY A 52 6.96 1.18 5.22
C GLY A 52 6.44 2.55 5.66
N VAL A 53 5.13 2.71 5.65
CA VAL A 53 4.46 3.74 6.45
C VAL A 53 3.51 3.05 7.41
N SER A 54 3.58 3.35 8.69
CA SER A 54 2.76 2.69 9.71
C SER A 54 2.29 3.64 10.79
N THR A 55 1.27 3.23 11.52
CA THR A 55 0.76 3.98 12.65
C THR A 55 0.24 3.01 13.70
N GLU A 56 -0.17 3.56 14.83
CA GLU A 56 -0.83 2.79 15.85
C GLU A 56 -2.11 2.16 15.28
N PRO A 57 -2.34 0.86 15.45
CA PRO A 57 -3.48 0.14 14.91
C PRO A 57 -4.84 0.73 15.30
N ALA A 58 -4.91 1.35 16.48
CA ALA A 58 -6.10 2.05 16.95
C ALA A 58 -6.46 3.25 16.08
N ALA A 59 -5.47 3.89 15.45
CA ALA A 59 -5.65 5.06 14.59
C ALA A 59 -6.23 4.70 13.20
N LEU A 60 -6.18 3.43 12.80
CA LEU A 60 -6.74 2.92 11.53
C LEU A 60 -8.11 2.26 11.69
N GLN A 61 -8.73 2.36 12.86
CA GLN A 61 -10.08 1.84 13.09
C GLN A 61 -11.14 2.57 12.24
N GLY A 62 -12.25 1.88 11.95
CA GLY A 62 -13.35 2.45 11.18
C GLY A 62 -13.18 2.31 9.66
N ALA A 63 -13.15 3.44 8.94
CA ALA A 63 -13.21 3.45 7.47
C ALA A 63 -12.03 2.71 6.80
N PHE A 64 -10.85 2.72 7.41
CA PHE A 64 -9.66 2.05 6.87
C PHE A 64 -9.57 0.56 7.24
N ALA A 65 -10.18 0.14 8.36
CA ALA A 65 -10.19 -1.26 8.79
C ALA A 65 -10.85 -2.21 7.77
N SER A 66 -11.76 -1.69 6.93
CA SER A 66 -12.44 -2.46 5.88
C SER A 66 -12.07 -2.03 4.45
N ASN A 67 -11.23 -1.02 4.29
CA ASN A 67 -10.90 -0.45 2.98
C ASN A 67 -9.39 -0.32 2.77
N CYS A 68 -8.78 -1.45 2.37
CA CYS A 68 -7.36 -1.53 2.06
C CYS A 68 -6.94 -0.58 0.93
N GLU A 69 -7.79 -0.37 -0.07
CA GLU A 69 -7.48 0.53 -1.18
C GLU A 69 -7.36 1.98 -0.69
N ALA A 70 -8.30 2.45 0.13
CA ALA A 70 -8.25 3.79 0.70
C ALA A 70 -6.99 4.01 1.53
N LEU A 71 -6.59 3.01 2.33
CA LEU A 71 -5.35 3.06 3.11
C LEU A 71 -4.11 3.12 2.21
N CYS A 72 -4.06 2.30 1.16
CA CYS A 72 -2.97 2.36 0.18
C CYS A 72 -2.90 3.72 -0.52
N ARG A 73 -4.04 4.30 -0.92
CA ARG A 73 -4.06 5.63 -1.56
C ARG A 73 -3.55 6.73 -0.64
N LEU A 74 -3.94 6.71 0.64
CA LEU A 74 -3.42 7.63 1.65
C LEU A 74 -1.90 7.52 1.79
N ALA A 75 -1.42 6.29 1.98
CA ALA A 75 0.01 5.98 2.11
C ALA A 75 0.82 6.41 0.86
N ILE A 76 0.27 6.19 -0.34
CA ILE A 76 0.94 6.61 -1.60
C ILE A 76 1.01 8.14 -1.68
N GLY A 77 -0.07 8.84 -1.32
CA GLY A 77 -0.09 10.30 -1.32
C GLY A 77 1.00 10.88 -0.42
N GLN A 78 1.15 10.33 0.79
CA GLN A 78 2.25 10.66 1.68
C GLN A 78 3.61 10.32 1.07
N ALA A 79 3.79 9.12 0.51
CA ALA A 79 5.05 8.68 -0.07
C ALA A 79 5.52 9.60 -1.22
N ILE A 80 4.58 10.14 -2.00
CA ILE A 80 4.86 11.11 -3.06
C ILE A 80 5.24 12.47 -2.45
N ARG A 81 4.42 12.99 -1.54
CA ARG A 81 4.66 14.29 -0.86
C ARG A 81 6.03 14.34 -0.17
N ASP A 82 6.38 13.27 0.52
CA ASP A 82 7.58 13.20 1.38
C ASP A 82 8.79 12.58 0.66
N HIS A 83 8.67 12.33 -0.65
CA HIS A 83 9.70 11.74 -1.51
C HIS A 83 10.30 10.43 -0.94
N LEU A 84 9.47 9.59 -0.30
CA LEU A 84 9.95 8.39 0.39
C LEU A 84 10.56 7.35 -0.55
N TYR A 85 10.13 7.33 -1.81
CA TYR A 85 10.62 6.44 -2.86
C TYR A 85 12.05 6.77 -3.33
N GLU A 86 12.55 7.98 -3.06
CA GLU A 86 13.92 8.42 -3.41
C GLU A 86 14.94 7.98 -2.35
N LYS A 87 14.48 7.76 -1.12
CA LYS A 87 15.34 7.33 -0.01
C LYS A 87 15.79 5.89 -0.29
N THR A 88 17.07 5.73 -0.61
CA THR A 88 17.73 4.41 -0.77
C THR A 88 17.84 3.61 0.53
N ARG A 89 17.33 4.13 1.64
CA ARG A 89 17.34 3.48 2.95
C ARG A 89 16.04 2.75 3.23
N GLU A 90 16.17 1.50 3.67
CA GLU A 90 15.13 0.79 4.40
C GLU A 90 14.75 1.59 5.65
N GLY A 91 13.45 1.75 5.89
CA GLY A 91 12.96 2.51 7.03
C GLY A 91 11.44 2.57 7.06
N GLU A 92 10.92 2.89 8.23
CA GLU A 92 9.50 3.04 8.50
C GLU A 92 9.23 4.50 8.82
N ALA A 93 8.26 5.10 8.12
CA ALA A 93 7.76 6.44 8.42
C ALA A 93 6.40 6.32 9.13
N VAL A 94 6.05 7.33 9.94
CA VAL A 94 4.74 7.37 10.58
C VAL A 94 3.70 7.79 9.53
N LEU A 95 2.62 7.03 9.41
CA LEU A 95 1.51 7.32 8.51
C LEU A 95 0.79 8.59 8.98
N ASP A 96 0.73 9.56 8.08
CA ASP A 96 0.00 10.80 8.25
C ASP A 96 -1.45 10.62 7.79
N LEU A 97 -2.38 10.63 8.74
CA LEU A 97 -3.81 10.45 8.47
C LEU A 97 -4.47 11.66 7.79
N GLU A 98 -3.77 12.79 7.74
CA GLU A 98 -4.21 14.00 7.05
C GLU A 98 -3.60 14.14 5.65
N ALA A 99 -2.80 13.16 5.21
CA ALA A 99 -2.26 13.15 3.87
C ALA A 99 -3.40 13.13 2.83
N VAL A 100 -3.19 13.79 1.70
CA VAL A 100 -4.14 13.76 0.59
C VAL A 100 -4.05 12.38 -0.09
N PRO A 101 -5.16 11.62 -0.20
CA PRO A 101 -5.14 10.33 -0.88
C PRO A 101 -4.76 10.48 -2.34
N TRP A 102 -3.89 9.60 -2.83
CA TRP A 102 -3.47 9.59 -4.22
C TRP A 102 -4.57 9.06 -5.15
N ASP A 103 -4.78 9.75 -6.27
CA ASP A 103 -5.84 9.53 -7.25
C ASP A 103 -5.37 8.76 -8.49
N GLY A 104 -4.08 8.41 -8.58
CA GLY A 104 -3.54 7.70 -9.73
C GLY A 104 -3.94 6.22 -9.83
N GLU A 105 -3.39 5.56 -10.85
CA GLU A 105 -3.70 4.17 -11.18
C GLU A 105 -3.21 3.21 -10.10
N LEU A 106 -4.14 2.46 -9.50
CA LEU A 106 -3.87 1.45 -8.49
C LEU A 106 -4.52 0.12 -8.92
N ARG A 107 -3.69 -0.88 -9.23
CA ARG A 107 -4.15 -2.18 -9.75
C ARG A 107 -4.14 -3.25 -8.64
N PRO A 108 -5.25 -3.92 -8.32
CA PRO A 108 -5.25 -4.98 -7.31
C PRO A 108 -4.38 -6.17 -7.75
N VAL A 109 -3.65 -6.75 -6.80
CA VAL A 109 -2.86 -7.97 -6.99
C VAL A 109 -3.61 -9.13 -6.33
N GLY A 110 -3.66 -10.27 -7.00
CA GLY A 110 -4.09 -11.51 -6.35
C GLY A 110 -5.56 -11.59 -5.94
N ALA A 111 -6.48 -10.85 -6.58
CA ALA A 111 -7.92 -11.20 -6.56
C ALA A 111 -8.15 -12.44 -7.44
N GLY A 112 -7.53 -13.57 -7.07
CA GLY A 112 -7.83 -14.84 -7.67
C GLY A 112 -9.30 -15.14 -7.45
N VAL A 113 -10.05 -15.21 -8.55
CA VAL A 113 -11.35 -15.86 -8.61
C VAL A 113 -11.28 -17.10 -7.71
N ARG A 114 -12.04 -17.14 -6.61
CA ARG A 114 -12.39 -18.44 -6.03
C ARG A 114 -13.21 -19.15 -7.10
N ARG A 115 -12.54 -19.89 -7.99
CA ARG A 115 -13.21 -20.93 -8.77
C ARG A 115 -13.70 -21.89 -7.70
N GLY A 116 -15.01 -21.86 -7.45
CA GLY A 116 -15.68 -22.89 -6.69
C GLY A 116 -15.33 -24.21 -7.35
N THR A 117 -14.59 -25.04 -6.63
CA THR A 117 -14.43 -26.44 -7.00
C THR A 117 -15.51 -27.19 -6.23
N LEU A 118 -16.51 -27.60 -7.02
CA LEU A 118 -17.50 -28.67 -6.89
C LEU A 118 -17.60 -29.39 -5.53
#